data_AF-A0A359EA01-F1
#
_entry.id   AF-A0A359EA01-F1
#
_cell.length_a   1.000
_cell.length_b   1.000
_cell.length_c   1.000
_cell.angle_alpha   90.00
_cell.angle_beta   90.00
_cell.angle_gamma   90.00
#
_symmetry.space_group_name_H-M   'P 1'
#
loop_
_entity.id
_entity.type
_entity.pdbx_description
1 polymer ?
#
loop_
_entity_poly.entity_id
_entity_poly.type
_entity_poly.pdbx_seq_one_letter_code
_entity_poly.pdbx_strand_id
1 'polypeptide(L)'
;GGGTFKDIWTANSYAASGMLVSNTSTPGRIFAMSLEHHLRNEARFDHVSNWKMYAFQFEEEYKEGIDAISIEISNSHDLFFGNLWLYRTIRVETPKRFGMRLWNSRDIEIRNLRNYTQKLWVNEFPVWDVNKELAAYPWHFAKLTITGNEEPNLDSDFRIGEVNRLASGFDFALGITSDSEGNIYFCETKKRRIYK
;
A
#
# COMPACT_ATOMS: atom_id res chain seq x y z
N GLY A 1 10.28 -12.98 -19.18
CA GLY A 1 9.58 -12.90 -20.48
C GLY A 1 8.68 -11.69 -20.49
N GLY A 2 8.11 -11.32 -21.63
CA GLY A 2 7.19 -10.18 -21.75
C GLY A 2 5.94 -10.55 -22.52
N GLY A 3 5.07 -9.58 -22.78
CA GLY A 3 3.82 -9.83 -23.49
C GLY A 3 2.71 -8.87 -23.10
N THR A 4 1.50 -9.16 -23.56
CA THR A 4 0.30 -8.44 -23.19
C THR A 4 -0.65 -9.38 -22.45
N PHE A 5 -1.03 -8.97 -21.25
CA PHE A 5 -1.99 -9.65 -20.39
C PHE A 5 -3.21 -8.74 -20.29
N LYS A 6 -4.39 -9.27 -20.57
CA LYS A 6 -5.61 -8.46 -20.63
C LYS A 6 -6.80 -9.23 -20.12
N ASP A 7 -7.66 -8.55 -19.36
CA ASP A 7 -8.96 -9.07 -18.93
C ASP A 7 -8.82 -10.37 -18.11
N ILE A 8 -8.01 -10.26 -17.05
CA ILE A 8 -7.69 -11.40 -16.19
C ILE A 8 -8.18 -11.08 -14.78
N TRP A 9 -9.04 -11.93 -14.25
CA TRP A 9 -9.38 -11.98 -12.84
C TRP A 9 -8.93 -13.33 -12.28
N THR A 10 -8.22 -13.29 -11.16
CA THR A 10 -7.85 -14.50 -10.42
C THR A 10 -8.02 -14.27 -8.93
N ALA A 11 -8.57 -15.28 -8.26
CA ALA A 11 -8.73 -15.29 -6.82
C ALA A 11 -8.34 -16.65 -6.24
N ASN A 12 -7.42 -16.69 -5.27
CA ASN A 12 -6.98 -17.96 -4.67
C ASN A 12 -6.29 -17.82 -3.30
N SER A 13 -7.02 -18.13 -2.23
CA SER A 13 -6.56 -18.15 -0.82
C SER A 13 -5.49 -19.20 -0.49
N TYR A 14 -5.02 -20.00 -1.46
CA TYR A 14 -3.95 -20.98 -1.28
C TYR A 14 -2.72 -20.70 -2.13
N ALA A 15 -2.81 -19.78 -3.09
CA ALA A 15 -1.68 -19.40 -3.91
C ALA A 15 -0.86 -18.31 -3.23
N ALA A 16 0.47 -18.44 -3.28
CA ALA A 16 1.37 -17.47 -2.66
C ALA A 16 1.26 -16.07 -3.30
N SER A 17 1.11 -16.03 -4.62
CA SER A 17 1.02 -14.81 -5.41
C SER A 17 -0.02 -14.93 -6.52
N GLY A 18 -0.73 -13.84 -6.83
CA GLY A 18 -1.59 -13.78 -8.02
C GLY A 18 -0.79 -13.59 -9.29
N MET A 19 0.26 -12.77 -9.23
CA MET A 19 1.18 -12.55 -10.33
C MET A 19 2.61 -12.39 -9.85
N LEU A 20 3.53 -13.12 -10.46
CA LEU A 20 4.97 -12.93 -10.31
C LEU A 20 5.59 -12.64 -11.68
N VAL A 21 6.27 -11.51 -11.78
CA VAL A 21 7.16 -11.20 -12.90
C VAL A 21 8.57 -11.08 -12.34
N SER A 22 9.51 -11.79 -12.92
CA SER A 22 10.89 -11.70 -12.49
C SER A 22 11.92 -11.81 -13.61
N ASN A 23 13.11 -11.26 -13.34
CA ASN A 23 14.33 -11.39 -14.16
C ASN A 23 14.09 -11.11 -15.64
N THR A 24 13.52 -9.95 -15.95
CA THR A 24 13.18 -9.63 -17.32
C THR A 24 13.16 -8.13 -17.59
N SER A 25 13.83 -7.75 -18.68
CA SER A 25 13.70 -6.44 -19.30
C SER A 25 12.77 -6.45 -20.52
N THR A 26 12.22 -7.62 -20.86
CA THR A 26 11.31 -7.76 -22.00
C THR A 26 10.02 -6.98 -21.71
N PRO A 27 9.60 -6.06 -22.60
CA PRO A 27 8.44 -5.23 -22.34
C PRO A 27 7.17 -6.03 -22.06
N GLY A 28 6.45 -5.62 -21.02
CA GLY A 28 5.17 -6.20 -20.61
C GLY A 28 4.07 -5.15 -20.49
N ARG A 29 2.84 -5.57 -20.77
CA ARG A 29 1.65 -4.72 -20.62
C ARG A 29 0.54 -5.50 -19.92
N ILE A 30 -0.12 -4.84 -18.97
CA ILE A 30 -1.33 -5.34 -18.33
C ILE A 30 -2.46 -4.38 -18.64
N PHE A 31 -3.62 -4.91 -19.03
CA PHE A 31 -4.86 -4.14 -19.22
C PHE A 31 -6.01 -4.80 -18.48
N ALA A 32 -6.61 -4.12 -17.50
CA ALA A 32 -7.75 -4.61 -16.73
C ALA A 32 -7.44 -5.99 -16.10
N MET A 33 -6.65 -5.98 -15.04
CA MET A 33 -6.35 -7.18 -14.28
C MET A 33 -6.72 -6.96 -12.81
N SER A 34 -7.27 -7.99 -12.19
CA SER A 34 -7.80 -7.98 -10.84
C SER A 34 -7.27 -9.21 -10.12
N LEU A 35 -6.41 -9.01 -9.14
CA LEU A 35 -5.75 -10.08 -8.37
C LEU A 35 -6.27 -10.04 -6.93
N GLU A 36 -6.86 -11.13 -6.49
CA GLU A 36 -7.61 -11.13 -5.24
C GLU A 36 -7.23 -12.31 -4.35
N HIS A 37 -7.12 -12.06 -3.06
CA HIS A 37 -7.12 -13.08 -2.02
C HIS A 37 -5.91 -14.02 -2.06
N HIS A 38 -4.74 -13.58 -2.52
CA HIS A 38 -3.52 -14.40 -2.50
C HIS A 38 -2.79 -14.28 -1.14
N LEU A 39 -1.95 -15.25 -0.78
CA LEU A 39 -1.45 -15.40 0.61
C LEU A 39 -0.28 -14.49 1.00
N ARG A 40 0.62 -14.14 0.08
CA ARG A 40 1.84 -13.36 0.39
C ARG A 40 1.80 -12.00 -0.25
N ASN A 41 1.45 -11.96 -1.53
CA ASN A 41 1.23 -10.73 -2.25
C ASN A 41 0.27 -10.96 -3.40
N GLU A 42 -0.39 -9.91 -3.86
CA GLU A 42 -1.20 -10.04 -5.06
C GLU A 42 -0.32 -9.98 -6.30
N ALA A 43 0.59 -9.01 -6.38
CA ALA A 43 1.60 -8.90 -7.43
C ALA A 43 3.02 -8.73 -6.86
N ARG A 44 3.99 -9.38 -7.52
CA ARG A 44 5.41 -9.19 -7.27
C ARG A 44 6.19 -8.94 -8.56
N PHE A 45 7.02 -7.91 -8.55
CA PHE A 45 7.97 -7.56 -9.60
C PHE A 45 9.39 -7.60 -9.02
N ASP A 46 10.23 -8.51 -9.51
CA ASP A 46 11.61 -8.64 -9.02
C ASP A 46 12.63 -8.68 -10.18
N HIS A 47 13.56 -7.73 -10.23
CA HIS A 47 14.47 -7.56 -11.38
C HIS A 47 13.71 -7.38 -12.71
N VAL A 48 12.72 -6.49 -12.71
CA VAL A 48 11.84 -6.24 -13.86
C VAL A 48 12.04 -4.84 -14.40
N SER A 49 11.99 -4.69 -15.73
CA SER A 49 11.88 -3.38 -16.37
C SER A 49 11.06 -3.35 -17.64
N ASN A 50 10.57 -2.15 -18.00
CA ASN A 50 9.75 -1.86 -19.17
C ASN A 50 8.31 -2.42 -19.10
N TRP A 51 7.69 -2.37 -17.91
CA TRP A 51 6.33 -2.87 -17.70
C TRP A 51 5.33 -1.75 -17.46
N LYS A 52 4.18 -1.84 -18.12
CA LYS A 52 3.09 -0.86 -17.98
C LYS A 52 1.78 -1.54 -17.61
N MET A 53 1.19 -1.13 -16.51
CA MET A 53 -0.01 -1.72 -15.94
C MET A 53 -1.14 -0.69 -15.97
N TYR A 54 -2.26 -1.04 -16.62
CA TYR A 54 -3.42 -0.19 -16.77
C TYR A 54 -4.65 -0.85 -16.15
N ALA A 55 -5.35 -0.12 -15.28
CA ALA A 55 -6.49 -0.66 -14.52
C ALA A 55 -6.11 -1.94 -13.77
N PHE A 56 -5.08 -1.84 -12.92
CA PHE A 56 -4.61 -2.95 -12.10
C PHE A 56 -5.25 -2.85 -10.72
N GLN A 57 -6.03 -3.85 -10.34
CA GLN A 57 -6.81 -3.89 -9.11
C GLN A 57 -6.34 -5.04 -8.22
N PHE A 58 -6.48 -4.80 -6.92
CA PHE A 58 -6.17 -5.76 -5.87
C PHE A 58 -7.29 -5.87 -4.85
N GLU A 59 -7.50 -7.03 -4.26
CA GLU A 59 -8.41 -7.23 -3.13
C GLU A 59 -7.80 -8.10 -2.03
N GLU A 60 -7.74 -7.57 -0.80
CA GLU A 60 -7.30 -8.34 0.38
C GLU A 60 -8.38 -9.29 0.92
N GLU A 61 -7.97 -10.53 1.22
CA GLU A 61 -8.74 -11.51 1.98
C GLU A 61 -8.37 -11.46 3.48
N TYR A 62 -9.35 -11.64 4.37
CA TYR A 62 -9.17 -11.47 5.80
C TYR A 62 -8.72 -12.74 6.56
N LYS A 63 -9.30 -13.91 6.29
CA LYS A 63 -9.11 -15.13 7.09
C LYS A 63 -7.76 -15.81 6.83
N GLU A 64 -7.39 -15.93 5.58
CA GLU A 64 -6.20 -16.60 5.06
C GLU A 64 -5.12 -15.59 4.63
N GLY A 65 -5.51 -14.41 4.13
CA GLY A 65 -4.64 -13.42 3.47
C GLY A 65 -4.27 -12.18 4.29
N ILE A 66 -4.48 -12.19 5.62
CA ILE A 66 -4.33 -10.99 6.48
C ILE A 66 -2.97 -10.26 6.33
N ASP A 67 -1.91 -11.02 6.05
CA ASP A 67 -0.55 -10.52 5.90
C ASP A 67 -0.19 -10.19 4.45
N ALA A 68 -1.03 -10.52 3.47
CA ALA A 68 -0.77 -10.33 2.04
C ALA A 68 -0.67 -8.86 1.63
N ILE A 69 0.34 -8.52 0.83
CA ILE A 69 0.58 -7.15 0.36
C ILE A 69 0.08 -7.02 -1.07
N SER A 70 -0.57 -5.91 -1.44
CA SER A 70 -1.05 -5.76 -2.81
C SER A 70 0.10 -5.83 -3.83
N ILE A 71 1.16 -5.04 -3.63
CA ILE A 71 2.30 -5.02 -4.56
C ILE A 71 3.64 -5.02 -3.84
N GLU A 72 4.53 -5.90 -4.28
CA GLU A 72 5.95 -5.86 -3.96
C GLU A 72 6.80 -5.59 -5.21
N ILE A 73 7.74 -4.65 -5.09
CA ILE A 73 8.65 -4.30 -6.18
C ILE A 73 10.09 -4.32 -5.67
N SER A 74 10.96 -5.07 -6.31
CA SER A 74 12.36 -5.21 -5.90
C SER A 74 13.31 -5.15 -7.07
N ASN A 75 14.40 -4.40 -6.92
CA ASN A 75 15.48 -4.30 -7.91
C ASN A 75 14.97 -3.98 -9.33
N SER A 76 13.90 -3.17 -9.44
CA SER A 76 13.14 -2.99 -10.68
C SER A 76 13.12 -1.53 -11.11
N HIS A 77 12.92 -1.27 -12.40
CA HIS A 77 12.88 0.10 -12.92
C HIS A 77 12.01 0.23 -14.17
N ASP A 78 11.72 1.46 -14.61
CA ASP A 78 10.89 1.74 -15.79
C ASP A 78 9.52 1.04 -15.71
N LEU A 79 8.83 1.22 -14.58
CA LEU A 79 7.50 0.68 -14.33
C LEU A 79 6.46 1.80 -14.37
N PHE A 80 5.30 1.51 -14.98
CA PHE A 80 4.18 2.44 -15.02
C PHE A 80 2.91 1.79 -14.49
N PHE A 81 2.18 2.49 -13.63
CA PHE A 81 0.85 2.13 -13.17
C PHE A 81 -0.13 3.25 -13.50
N GLY A 82 -1.13 2.96 -14.32
CA GLY A 82 -2.23 3.86 -14.63
C GLY A 82 -3.55 3.32 -14.11
N ASN A 83 -4.30 4.12 -13.35
CA ASN A 83 -5.55 3.71 -12.71
C ASN A 83 -5.34 2.50 -11.78
N LEU A 84 -4.45 2.64 -10.80
CA LEU A 84 -4.13 1.62 -9.82
C LEU A 84 -5.17 1.61 -8.69
N TRP A 85 -5.70 0.43 -8.34
CA TRP A 85 -6.74 0.29 -7.33
C TRP A 85 -6.34 -0.72 -6.24
N LEU A 86 -5.91 -0.20 -5.08
CA LEU A 86 -5.62 -0.99 -3.89
C LEU A 86 -6.90 -1.12 -3.06
N TYR A 87 -7.64 -2.21 -3.21
CA TYR A 87 -8.87 -2.44 -2.46
C TYR A 87 -8.66 -3.42 -1.30
N ARG A 88 -9.30 -3.12 -0.17
CA ARG A 88 -9.44 -4.05 0.95
C ARG A 88 -10.92 -4.30 1.20
N THR A 89 -11.31 -5.56 1.35
CA THR A 89 -12.73 -5.93 1.53
C THR A 89 -13.36 -5.30 2.76
N ILE A 90 -14.69 -5.26 2.79
CA ILE A 90 -15.45 -4.89 4.01
C ILE A 90 -15.19 -5.84 5.20
N ARG A 91 -14.62 -7.02 4.98
CA ARG A 91 -14.38 -8.01 6.03
C ARG A 91 -13.10 -7.76 6.82
N VAL A 92 -12.20 -6.91 6.34
CA VAL A 92 -10.96 -6.60 7.05
C VAL A 92 -11.25 -5.90 8.39
N GLU A 93 -10.49 -6.30 9.42
CA GLU A 93 -10.58 -5.76 10.78
C GLU A 93 -9.21 -5.48 11.42
N THR A 94 -8.16 -5.43 10.58
CA THR A 94 -6.78 -5.20 10.99
C THR A 94 -6.16 -4.05 10.20
N PRO A 95 -5.27 -3.27 10.84
CA PRO A 95 -4.57 -2.21 10.15
C PRO A 95 -3.57 -2.81 9.16
N LYS A 96 -3.32 -2.11 8.04
CA LYS A 96 -2.32 -2.49 7.06
C LYS A 96 -1.36 -1.32 6.84
N ARG A 97 -0.08 -1.54 7.11
CA ARG A 97 0.92 -0.46 7.04
C ARG A 97 1.14 0.03 5.61
N PHE A 98 1.23 -0.88 4.64
CA PHE A 98 1.49 -0.52 3.25
C PHE A 98 0.67 -1.35 2.26
N GLY A 99 0.27 -0.70 1.16
CA GLY A 99 -0.38 -1.37 0.03
C GLY A 99 0.62 -1.79 -1.05
N MET A 100 1.50 -0.88 -1.44
CA MET A 100 2.68 -1.16 -2.26
C MET A 100 3.94 -0.92 -1.41
N ARG A 101 4.88 -1.87 -1.43
CA ARG A 101 6.24 -1.65 -0.91
C ARG A 101 7.28 -1.90 -1.98
N LEU A 102 8.35 -1.12 -1.95
CA LEU A 102 9.44 -1.24 -2.90
C LEU A 102 10.82 -1.07 -2.28
N TRP A 103 11.82 -1.68 -2.90
CA TRP A 103 13.22 -1.49 -2.55
C TRP A 103 14.13 -1.63 -3.78
N ASN A 104 15.27 -0.94 -3.74
CA ASN A 104 16.30 -0.89 -4.77
C ASN A 104 15.71 -0.61 -6.16
N SER A 105 14.68 0.24 -6.22
CA SER A 105 13.88 0.45 -7.43
C SER A 105 13.81 1.93 -7.76
N ARG A 106 13.69 2.24 -9.06
CA ARG A 106 13.75 3.61 -9.61
C ARG A 106 12.85 3.76 -10.83
N ASP A 107 12.63 4.98 -11.29
CA ASP A 107 11.86 5.27 -12.51
C ASP A 107 10.48 4.59 -12.54
N ILE A 108 9.74 4.70 -11.43
CA ILE A 108 8.36 4.20 -11.31
C ILE A 108 7.41 5.39 -11.37
N GLU A 109 6.45 5.31 -12.28
CA GLU A 109 5.37 6.29 -12.39
C GLU A 109 4.03 5.66 -12.00
N ILE A 110 3.29 6.36 -11.14
CA ILE A 110 1.93 5.98 -10.78
C ILE A 110 1.01 7.15 -11.10
N ARG A 111 -0.05 6.89 -11.85
CA ARG A 111 -1.09 7.85 -12.24
C ARG A 111 -2.45 7.33 -11.77
N ASN A 112 -3.17 8.18 -11.06
CA ASN A 112 -4.50 7.90 -10.52
C ASN A 112 -4.51 6.63 -9.64
N LEU A 113 -3.95 6.72 -8.44
CA LEU A 113 -4.02 5.66 -7.42
C LEU A 113 -5.25 5.85 -6.54
N ARG A 114 -5.96 4.74 -6.30
CA ARG A 114 -7.06 4.61 -5.36
C ARG A 114 -6.65 3.61 -4.26
N ASN A 115 -6.80 3.98 -3.00
CA ASN A 115 -6.53 3.17 -1.82
C ASN A 115 -7.81 3.18 -1.01
N TYR A 116 -8.59 2.12 -1.14
CA TYR A 116 -9.99 2.15 -0.80
C TYR A 116 -10.39 0.91 -0.02
N THR A 117 -11.32 1.11 0.89
CA THR A 117 -12.12 0.06 1.51
C THR A 117 -13.46 0.66 1.86
N GLN A 118 -14.46 -0.20 2.05
CA GLN A 118 -15.79 0.21 2.51
C GLN A 118 -15.80 0.54 4.02
N LYS A 119 -14.68 0.34 4.72
CA LYS A 119 -14.45 0.76 6.11
C LYS A 119 -13.36 1.84 6.17
N LEU A 120 -13.02 2.33 7.36
CA LEU A 120 -11.92 3.31 7.54
C LEU A 120 -10.51 2.70 7.52
N TRP A 121 -10.39 1.40 7.28
CA TRP A 121 -9.17 0.63 7.43
C TRP A 121 -8.46 0.50 6.07
N VAL A 122 -8.11 1.62 5.46
CA VAL A 122 -7.30 1.61 4.22
C VAL A 122 -5.86 1.23 4.54
N ASN A 123 -5.03 1.02 3.51
CA ASN A 123 -3.59 0.96 3.72
C ASN A 123 -3.12 2.31 4.28
N GLU A 124 -2.37 2.32 5.38
CA GLU A 124 -1.85 3.54 6.00
C GLU A 124 -1.01 4.33 4.99
N PHE A 125 -0.05 3.65 4.35
CA PHE A 125 0.74 4.20 3.24
C PHE A 125 0.42 3.44 1.95
N PRO A 126 -0.21 4.06 0.94
CA PRO A 126 -0.41 3.39 -0.34
C PRO A 126 0.89 2.93 -1.00
N VAL A 127 1.99 3.67 -0.81
CA VAL A 127 3.32 3.35 -1.34
C VAL A 127 4.37 3.62 -0.27
N TRP A 128 5.29 2.67 -0.07
CA TRP A 128 6.39 2.73 0.89
C TRP A 128 7.72 2.30 0.25
N ASP A 129 8.73 3.17 0.25
CA ASP A 129 10.12 2.84 -0.08
C ASP A 129 10.84 2.35 1.18
N VAL A 130 11.25 1.08 1.16
CA VAL A 130 11.87 0.41 2.31
C VAL A 130 13.30 0.89 2.53
N ASN A 131 14.07 1.19 1.47
CA ASN A 131 15.46 1.63 1.65
C ASN A 131 15.55 3.03 2.25
N LYS A 132 14.59 3.87 1.90
CA LYS A 132 14.56 5.30 2.26
C LYS A 132 13.66 5.59 3.46
N GLU A 133 12.94 4.59 3.93
CA GLU A 133 11.89 4.72 4.93
C GLU A 133 10.90 5.86 4.59
N LEU A 134 10.53 5.95 3.31
CA LEU A 134 9.76 7.07 2.75
C LEU A 134 8.36 6.62 2.33
N ALA A 135 7.34 7.33 2.81
CA ALA A 135 5.94 7.08 2.48
C ALA A 135 5.36 8.09 1.50
N ALA A 136 4.46 7.61 0.63
CA ALA A 136 3.42 8.46 0.07
C ALA A 136 2.24 8.55 1.07
N TYR A 137 1.99 9.74 1.63
CA TYR A 137 0.96 9.94 2.65
C TYR A 137 -0.50 10.00 2.15
N PRO A 138 -0.82 10.65 1.02
CA PRO A 138 -2.22 10.76 0.60
C PRO A 138 -2.82 9.39 0.28
N TRP A 139 -4.00 9.07 0.82
CA TRP A 139 -4.69 7.82 0.48
C TRP A 139 -4.98 7.71 -1.02
N HIS A 140 -5.37 8.82 -1.65
CA HIS A 140 -5.59 8.92 -3.09
C HIS A 140 -4.66 9.98 -3.67
N PHE A 141 -4.11 9.73 -4.85
CA PHE A 141 -3.33 10.73 -5.56
C PHE A 141 -3.42 10.59 -7.07
N ALA A 142 -3.36 11.75 -7.75
CA ALA A 142 -3.38 11.81 -9.21
C ALA A 142 -2.05 11.39 -9.84
N LYS A 143 -0.92 11.66 -9.18
CA LYS A 143 0.42 11.35 -9.66
C LYS A 143 1.35 11.08 -8.48
N LEU A 144 2.18 10.05 -8.62
CA LEU A 144 3.42 9.86 -7.87
C LEU A 144 4.52 9.45 -8.84
N THR A 145 5.71 10.01 -8.65
CA THR A 145 6.92 9.61 -9.40
C THR A 145 7.97 9.21 -8.37
N ILE A 146 8.56 8.03 -8.58
CA ILE A 146 9.64 7.49 -7.78
C ILE A 146 10.85 7.42 -8.71
N THR A 147 11.75 8.37 -8.53
CA THR A 147 13.01 8.50 -9.26
C THR A 147 14.08 7.53 -8.76
N GLY A 148 13.96 7.04 -7.52
CA GLY A 148 14.97 6.22 -6.87
C GLY A 148 16.06 7.02 -6.16
N ASN A 149 16.13 8.34 -6.40
CA ASN A 149 17.09 9.27 -5.79
C ASN A 149 16.43 10.17 -4.74
N GLU A 150 15.24 9.81 -4.26
CA GLU A 150 14.62 10.51 -3.14
C GLU A 150 15.57 10.47 -1.95
N GLU A 151 15.67 11.59 -1.24
CA GLU A 151 16.36 11.59 0.05
C GLU A 151 15.54 10.78 1.05
N PRO A 152 16.17 9.91 1.85
CA PRO A 152 15.50 9.24 2.96
C PRO A 152 14.78 10.25 3.83
N ASN A 153 13.59 9.89 4.32
CA ASN A 153 12.96 10.71 5.34
C ASN A 153 13.61 10.40 6.69
N LEU A 154 14.82 10.92 6.88
CA LEU A 154 15.54 10.93 8.14
C LEU A 154 15.70 12.36 8.63
N ASP A 155 14.58 13.06 8.80
CA ASP A 155 14.53 14.07 9.85
C ASP A 155 13.94 13.41 11.10
N SER A 156 14.81 12.68 11.81
CA SER A 156 14.58 12.33 13.21
C SER A 156 14.67 13.55 14.14
N ASP A 157 14.97 14.73 13.60
CA ASP A 157 15.08 16.00 14.32
C ASP A 157 13.90 16.94 14.01
N PHE A 158 12.67 16.43 14.11
CA PHE A 158 11.55 17.28 14.52
C PHE A 158 11.88 17.87 15.89
N ARG A 159 12.22 19.16 15.99
CA ARG A 159 12.60 19.78 17.28
C ARG A 159 11.80 21.03 17.65
N ILE A 160 11.09 20.85 18.77
CA ILE A 160 10.48 21.77 19.74
C ILE A 160 9.23 22.55 19.29
N GLY A 161 8.13 22.27 20.03
CA GLY A 161 6.77 21.99 19.52
C GLY A 161 6.40 20.48 19.56
N GLU A 162 7.21 19.68 20.26
CA GLU A 162 7.38 18.22 20.13
C GLU A 162 6.10 17.37 20.08
N VAL A 163 6.02 16.52 19.04
CA VAL A 163 5.04 15.44 18.95
C VAL A 163 5.43 14.34 19.94
N ASN A 164 4.76 14.35 21.09
CA ASN A 164 4.85 13.27 22.06
C ASN A 164 3.81 12.20 21.72
N ARG A 165 4.23 10.93 21.69
CA ARG A 165 3.27 9.82 21.57
C ARG A 165 2.48 9.73 22.87
N LEU A 166 1.27 10.27 22.85
CA LEU A 166 0.37 10.30 24.00
C LEU A 166 -0.15 8.91 24.39
N ALA A 167 -0.47 8.08 23.38
CA ALA A 167 -0.94 6.71 23.56
C ALA A 167 -0.71 5.87 22.30
N SER A 168 -0.74 4.54 22.45
CA SER A 168 -0.64 3.56 21.35
C SER A 168 -1.37 2.28 21.70
N GLY A 169 -1.56 1.37 20.73
CA GLY A 169 -2.28 0.11 20.93
C GLY A 169 -3.77 0.18 20.62
N PHE A 170 -4.21 1.28 20.00
CA PHE A 170 -5.52 1.37 19.38
C PHE A 170 -5.57 0.54 18.10
N ASP A 171 -6.74 -0.04 17.83
CA ASP A 171 -6.99 -0.74 16.57
C ASP A 171 -6.99 0.25 15.38
N PHE A 172 -7.66 1.39 15.56
CA PHE A 172 -7.64 2.54 14.64
C PHE A 172 -8.19 3.79 15.36
N ALA A 173 -7.29 4.72 15.73
CA ALA A 173 -7.68 5.96 16.42
C ALA A 173 -8.40 6.91 15.45
N LEU A 174 -9.56 7.43 15.86
CA LEU A 174 -10.49 8.13 14.95
C LEU A 174 -10.76 9.59 15.35
N GLY A 175 -10.30 10.00 16.53
CA GLY A 175 -10.55 11.32 17.05
C GLY A 175 -9.76 11.59 18.32
N ILE A 176 -9.43 12.86 18.51
CA ILE A 176 -8.80 13.40 19.71
C ILE A 176 -9.57 14.64 20.12
N THR A 177 -9.84 14.79 21.42
CA THR A 177 -10.40 16.02 21.99
C THR A 177 -9.84 16.24 23.40
N SER A 178 -10.10 17.42 23.97
CA SER A 178 -9.73 17.74 25.35
C SER A 178 -10.89 18.41 26.08
N ASP A 179 -10.99 18.18 27.39
CA ASP A 179 -11.89 18.96 28.24
C ASP A 179 -11.22 20.27 28.74
N SER A 180 -11.94 21.04 29.54
CA SER A 180 -11.45 22.30 30.12
C SER A 180 -10.35 22.12 31.18
N GLU A 181 -10.15 20.89 31.67
CA GLU A 181 -9.10 20.55 32.63
C GLU A 181 -7.80 20.09 31.93
N GLY A 182 -7.83 19.97 30.59
CA GLY A 182 -6.70 19.50 29.79
C GLY A 182 -6.59 17.98 29.70
N ASN A 183 -7.60 17.22 30.15
CA ASN A 183 -7.63 15.78 29.95
C ASN A 183 -7.83 15.50 28.45
N ILE A 184 -7.01 14.62 27.89
CA ILE A 184 -7.07 14.25 26.47
C ILE A 184 -7.92 12.99 26.34
N TYR A 185 -8.79 12.95 25.34
CA TYR A 185 -9.63 11.80 25.06
C TYR A 185 -9.40 11.30 23.64
N PHE A 186 -9.32 9.98 23.49
CA PHE A 186 -9.16 9.29 22.21
C PHE A 186 -10.31 8.33 22.00
N CYS A 187 -10.78 8.18 20.76
CA CYS A 187 -11.73 7.13 20.42
C CYS A 187 -11.15 6.17 19.38
N GLU A 188 -11.61 4.92 19.41
CA GLU A 188 -11.26 3.92 18.40
C GLU A 188 -12.49 3.29 17.76
N THR A 189 -12.34 2.81 16.53
CA THR A 189 -13.42 2.20 15.74
C THR A 189 -13.88 0.85 16.29
N LYS A 190 -12.95 -0.05 16.65
CA LYS A 190 -13.26 -1.47 16.86
C LYS A 190 -14.00 -1.73 18.18
N LYS A 191 -13.44 -1.28 19.30
CA LYS A 191 -14.07 -1.49 20.62
C LYS A 191 -15.14 -0.45 20.95
N ARG A 192 -15.28 0.60 20.14
CA ARG A 192 -16.23 1.72 20.36
C ARG A 192 -16.08 2.34 21.75
N ARG A 193 -14.83 2.54 22.18
CA ARG A 193 -14.48 3.08 23.50
C ARG A 193 -13.89 4.46 23.37
N ILE A 194 -14.13 5.27 24.40
CA ILE A 194 -13.40 6.51 24.65
C ILE A 194 -12.36 6.21 25.73
N TYR A 195 -11.11 6.54 25.44
CA TYR A 195 -9.97 6.44 26.31
C TYR A 195 -9.62 7.84 26.81
N LYS A 196 -9.12 7.93 28.05
CA LYS A 196 -8.53 9.13 28.63
C LYS A 196 -7.03 8.90 28.76
#